data_AF-A0A8T4FLQ5-F1
#
_entry.id   AF-A0A8T4FLQ5-F1
#
_cell.length_a   1.000
_cell.length_b   1.000
_cell.length_c   1.000
_cell.angle_alpha   90.00
_cell.angle_beta   90.00
_cell.angle_gamma   90.00
#
_symmetry.space_group_name_H-M   'P 1'
#
loop_
_entity.id
_entity.type
_entity.pdbx_description
1 polymer ?
#
loop_
_entity_poly.entity_id
_entity_poly.type
_entity_poly.pdbx_seq_one_letter_code
_entity_poly.pdbx_strand_id
1 'polypeptide(L)'
;MNVKFVAVLLAVVAVAAAAAVFFMMGQGSDDSGDIEIDAGTSGTLSQSQVKTIVDGVSSGSKSVTVRTAAGSMVLPSEVVDAVLGKDVGAAVVFKDATVTMPSKSLAGLGGKDLTVSVKPAEVPDQYAWKYSGRPAYDVRVLSGGADAALRNDMAVAVPYSLQSGEDSGSIHVVKLKDTAEDIQGSYSSGKVSFSADSSAIYVVACRAPEPSGDGISAHVRVKEGGSYATYEGKGDSIQSIVKSALKDDVEFSNNGNVKGFRGQANDSSHSWVVFRWKAPETWVYATDADMADGMTLALEFSEKKSTASGTDYSVPDLMVEETVYFFFQIPDIDDIRSSTHKEVKEKLVALDGWLSKAGLTDEDVREGFWIKGTGTNVCDALANAVRNYIFPDSELELLTDPSWDYRIYTLDGEKGYYQHGVRPSSFGWFNEFLGWSDTDIGDKKWTYWSQYTYNPNAKTLDDTRQWDYNQTTFGMYDMEKYRYYAVILQTTTKDGVSVDIPTPSDIPGTMLE
;
A
#
# COMPACT_ATOMS: atom_id res chain seq x y z
N MET A 1 40.87 51.84 4.44
CA MET A 1 39.64 52.17 3.69
C MET A 1 38.91 50.84 3.47
N ASN A 2 37.80 50.58 4.15
CA ASN A 2 36.42 51.00 3.81
C ASN A 2 36.05 50.51 2.39
N VAL A 3 35.03 49.67 2.16
CA VAL A 3 33.71 49.56 2.80
C VAL A 3 33.24 48.10 2.87
N LYS A 4 32.67 47.76 4.03
CA LYS A 4 32.02 46.52 4.45
C LYS A 4 30.50 46.58 4.15
N PHE A 5 29.86 45.41 4.09
CA PHE A 5 28.49 45.14 4.59
C PHE A 5 27.29 45.79 3.87
N VAL A 6 26.72 45.21 2.81
CA VAL A 6 25.27 45.38 2.48
C VAL A 6 24.61 44.22 1.68
N ALA A 7 25.15 43.00 1.58
CA ALA A 7 24.53 41.97 0.69
C ALA A 7 24.06 40.66 1.36
N VAL A 8 24.15 40.54 2.68
CA VAL A 8 23.77 39.30 3.42
C VAL A 8 22.58 39.54 4.38
N LEU A 9 21.79 40.59 4.19
CA LEU A 9 20.67 40.93 5.10
C LEU A 9 19.32 41.16 4.40
N LEU A 10 19.00 40.39 3.36
CA LEU A 10 17.72 40.53 2.64
C LEU A 10 16.97 39.21 2.37
N ALA A 11 17.32 38.11 3.04
CA ALA A 11 16.58 36.84 2.96
C ALA A 11 16.15 36.25 4.32
N VAL A 12 16.42 36.93 5.45
CA VAL A 12 16.07 36.43 6.80
C VAL A 12 15.00 37.28 7.50
N VAL A 13 14.51 38.37 6.88
CA VAL A 13 13.51 39.28 7.48
C VAL A 13 12.07 39.02 7.01
N ALA A 14 11.84 38.12 6.05
CA ALA A 14 10.49 37.86 5.53
C ALA A 14 9.70 36.76 6.26
N VAL A 15 10.30 36.03 7.22
CA VAL A 15 9.61 34.94 7.96
C VAL A 15 9.36 35.27 9.44
N ALA A 16 9.87 36.40 9.95
CA ALA A 16 9.65 36.82 11.33
C ALA A 16 8.58 37.92 11.51
N ALA A 17 7.91 38.36 10.44
CA ALA A 17 6.94 39.47 10.47
C ALA A 17 5.46 39.03 10.50
N ALA A 18 5.15 37.74 10.57
CA ALA A 18 3.76 37.25 10.65
C ALA A 18 3.30 36.89 12.08
N ALA A 19 4.17 37.01 13.09
CA ALA A 19 3.88 36.59 14.48
C ALA A 19 3.74 37.74 15.50
N ALA A 20 3.74 39.02 15.06
CA ALA A 20 3.84 40.15 15.99
C ALA A 20 2.87 41.34 15.73
N VAL A 21 1.76 41.16 15.03
CA VAL A 21 0.78 42.25 14.76
C VAL A 21 -0.64 41.94 15.28
N PHE A 22 -0.77 41.23 16.40
CA PHE A 22 -2.07 41.08 17.09
C PHE A 22 -2.02 41.45 18.58
N PHE A 23 -1.19 42.44 18.93
CA PHE A 23 -1.22 43.08 20.24
C PHE A 23 -1.20 44.61 20.09
N MET A 24 -2.36 45.21 19.83
CA MET A 24 -2.73 46.52 20.36
C MET A 24 -4.25 46.58 20.54
N MET A 25 -4.66 46.79 21.79
CA MET A 25 -6.03 47.06 22.22
C MET A 25 -6.62 48.27 21.51
N GLY A 26 -7.92 48.26 21.25
CA GLY A 26 -8.68 49.49 21.04
C GLY A 26 -9.96 49.34 20.24
N GLN A 27 -11.04 49.09 20.97
CA GLN A 27 -12.43 49.42 20.66
C GLN A 27 -12.70 50.06 19.28
N GLY A 28 -13.42 49.32 18.44
CA GLY A 28 -14.06 49.83 17.24
C GLY A 28 -15.21 48.89 16.89
N SER A 29 -16.42 49.40 17.04
CA SER A 29 -17.71 48.76 16.81
C SER A 29 -17.82 48.01 15.47
N ASP A 30 -18.10 46.72 15.56
CA ASP A 30 -18.94 46.03 14.58
C ASP A 30 -19.91 45.13 15.37
N ASP A 31 -21.21 45.28 15.07
CA ASP A 31 -22.37 44.62 15.71
C ASP A 31 -22.41 43.08 15.52
N SER A 32 -21.30 42.43 15.21
CA SER A 32 -21.17 40.98 15.35
C SER A 32 -20.97 40.71 16.84
N GLY A 33 -22.04 40.41 17.57
CA GLY A 33 -22.01 40.06 18.99
C GLY A 33 -21.21 38.78 19.27
N ASP A 34 -19.94 38.70 18.92
CA ASP A 34 -19.05 37.56 19.16
C ASP A 34 -17.98 37.98 20.17
N ILE A 35 -17.68 37.10 21.12
CA ILE A 35 -16.67 37.33 22.15
C ILE A 35 -15.39 36.63 21.74
N GLU A 36 -14.28 37.35 21.69
CA GLU A 36 -12.96 36.78 21.40
C GLU A 36 -11.99 37.05 22.56
N ILE A 37 -11.39 35.98 23.08
CA ILE A 37 -10.46 36.03 24.21
C ILE A 37 -9.16 35.34 23.82
N ASP A 38 -8.02 35.98 24.09
CA ASP A 38 -6.69 35.36 24.02
C ASP A 38 -6.24 34.93 25.42
N ALA A 39 -6.11 33.61 25.63
CA ALA A 39 -5.64 33.00 26.87
C ALA A 39 -4.11 32.87 26.94
N GLY A 40 -3.37 33.25 25.88
CA GLY A 40 -1.92 33.15 25.84
C GLY A 40 -1.44 31.69 25.96
N THR A 41 -0.50 31.42 26.87
CA THR A 41 0.14 30.10 27.04
C THR A 41 -0.33 29.33 28.28
N SER A 42 -1.24 29.87 29.08
CA SER A 42 -1.61 29.28 30.39
C SER A 42 -2.48 28.02 30.28
N GLY A 43 -3.22 27.87 29.17
CA GLY A 43 -4.26 26.84 29.03
C GLY A 43 -5.46 27.03 29.96
N THR A 44 -5.57 28.17 30.65
CA THR A 44 -6.65 28.51 31.60
C THR A 44 -7.04 29.98 31.47
N LEU A 45 -8.33 30.28 31.71
CA LEU A 45 -8.81 31.66 31.73
C LEU A 45 -8.56 32.31 33.10
N SER A 46 -8.13 33.56 33.08
CA SER A 46 -8.14 34.42 34.27
C SER A 46 -9.59 34.77 34.66
N GLN A 47 -9.79 35.11 35.94
CA GLN A 47 -11.10 35.50 36.46
C GLN A 47 -11.73 36.70 35.72
N SER A 48 -10.91 37.66 35.27
CA SER A 48 -11.40 38.78 34.45
C SER A 48 -11.90 38.32 33.08
N GLN A 49 -11.21 37.39 32.42
CA GLN A 49 -11.63 36.83 31.13
C GLN A 49 -12.91 36.00 31.25
N VAL A 50 -13.03 35.17 32.30
CA VAL A 50 -14.27 34.43 32.62
C VAL A 50 -15.44 35.39 32.75
N LYS A 51 -15.28 36.45 33.55
CA LYS A 51 -16.30 37.48 33.73
C LYS A 51 -16.69 38.14 32.41
N THR A 52 -15.72 38.51 31.58
CA THR A 52 -15.98 39.11 30.25
C THR A 52 -16.83 38.19 29.37
N ILE A 53 -16.54 36.89 29.34
CA ILE A 53 -17.33 35.93 28.56
C ILE A 53 -18.76 35.82 29.10
N VAL A 54 -18.92 35.61 30.41
CA VAL A 54 -20.24 35.42 31.04
C VAL A 54 -21.13 36.65 30.87
N ASP A 55 -20.58 37.85 31.08
CA ASP A 55 -21.31 39.11 30.91
C ASP A 55 -21.71 39.32 29.44
N GLY A 56 -20.80 39.05 28.50
CA GLY A 56 -21.06 39.22 27.06
C GLY A 56 -22.09 38.22 26.51
N VAL A 57 -22.05 36.96 26.97
CA VAL A 57 -23.07 35.95 26.60
C VAL A 57 -24.43 36.37 27.15
N SER A 58 -24.47 36.88 28.37
CA SER A 58 -25.70 37.40 28.99
C SER A 58 -26.28 38.61 28.26
N SER A 59 -25.43 39.44 27.64
CA SER A 59 -25.85 40.59 26.83
C SER A 59 -26.21 40.26 25.38
N GLY A 60 -26.27 38.98 25.00
CA GLY A 60 -26.79 38.53 23.70
C GLY A 60 -25.74 38.20 22.66
N SER A 61 -24.52 37.85 23.08
CA SER A 61 -23.49 37.35 22.14
C SER A 61 -23.93 36.04 21.46
N LYS A 62 -23.53 35.85 20.20
CA LYS A 62 -23.87 34.71 19.34
C LYS A 62 -22.81 33.61 19.35
N SER A 63 -21.55 33.95 19.64
CA SER A 63 -20.48 32.98 19.81
C SER A 63 -19.38 33.43 20.78
N VAL A 64 -18.62 32.47 21.29
CA VAL A 64 -17.44 32.67 22.12
C VAL A 64 -16.25 31.97 21.48
N THR A 65 -15.16 32.69 21.21
CA THR A 65 -13.90 32.14 20.70
C THR A 65 -12.79 32.39 21.70
N VAL A 66 -12.10 31.32 22.12
CA VAL A 66 -10.91 31.40 22.98
C VAL A 66 -9.69 30.94 22.19
N ARG A 67 -8.71 31.83 22.02
CA ARG A 67 -7.42 31.50 21.42
C ARG A 67 -6.42 31.11 22.49
N THR A 68 -5.59 30.11 22.22
CA THR A 68 -4.52 29.69 23.12
C THR A 68 -3.35 29.10 22.34
N ALA A 69 -2.13 29.37 22.82
CA ALA A 69 -0.92 28.72 22.33
C ALA A 69 -0.63 27.41 23.06
N ALA A 70 -1.32 27.12 24.17
CA ALA A 70 -1.21 25.84 24.86
C ALA A 70 -1.93 24.73 24.06
N GLY A 71 -1.39 23.51 24.03
CA GLY A 71 -2.07 22.37 23.39
C GLY A 71 -3.31 21.83 24.12
N SER A 72 -3.80 22.56 25.13
CA SER A 72 -4.98 22.22 25.94
C SER A 72 -5.57 23.50 26.52
N MET A 73 -6.89 23.53 26.68
CA MET A 73 -7.64 24.65 27.25
C MET A 73 -8.67 24.14 28.26
N VAL A 74 -8.71 24.75 29.45
CA VAL A 74 -9.77 24.53 30.43
C VAL A 74 -10.76 25.69 30.36
N LEU A 75 -12.00 25.38 30.00
CA LEU A 75 -13.15 26.29 30.11
C LEU A 75 -13.81 26.05 31.47
N PRO A 76 -13.80 27.03 32.38
CA PRO A 76 -14.46 26.91 33.68
C PRO A 76 -15.95 26.64 33.55
N SER A 77 -16.52 25.92 34.51
CA SER A 77 -17.94 25.56 34.55
C SER A 77 -18.88 26.77 34.32
N GLU A 78 -18.53 27.95 34.82
CA GLU A 78 -19.31 29.17 34.67
C GLU A 78 -19.42 29.62 33.21
N VAL A 79 -18.35 29.43 32.42
CA VAL A 79 -18.35 29.71 30.98
C VAL A 79 -19.21 28.70 30.24
N VAL A 80 -19.06 27.41 30.57
CA VAL A 80 -19.84 26.32 29.97
C VAL A 80 -21.33 26.53 30.23
N ASP A 81 -21.70 26.86 31.47
CA ASP A 81 -23.09 27.11 31.88
C ASP A 81 -23.68 28.34 31.20
N ALA A 82 -22.89 29.42 31.04
CA ALA A 82 -23.33 30.62 30.32
C ALA A 82 -23.64 30.32 28.85
N VAL A 83 -22.72 29.62 28.16
CA VAL A 83 -22.86 29.23 26.75
C VAL A 83 -24.07 28.31 26.56
N LEU A 84 -24.27 27.34 27.46
CA LEU A 84 -25.43 26.45 27.47
C LEU A 84 -26.75 27.19 27.72
N GLY A 85 -26.79 28.05 28.74
CA GLY A 85 -28.00 28.75 29.16
C GLY A 85 -28.55 29.75 28.13
N LYS A 86 -27.74 30.11 27.13
CA LYS A 86 -28.10 31.06 26.06
C LYS A 86 -28.06 30.46 24.66
N ASP A 87 -27.83 29.16 24.53
CA ASP A 87 -27.74 28.47 23.23
C ASP A 87 -26.68 29.07 22.30
N VAL A 88 -25.53 29.42 22.87
CA VAL A 88 -24.40 30.07 22.17
C VAL A 88 -23.38 29.02 21.74
N GLY A 89 -22.71 29.21 20.61
CA GLY A 89 -21.59 28.34 20.20
C GLY A 89 -20.27 28.74 20.87
N ALA A 90 -19.42 27.77 21.19
CA ALA A 90 -18.06 28.03 21.67
C ALA A 90 -17.01 27.48 20.68
N ALA A 91 -15.88 28.15 20.56
CA ALA A 91 -14.73 27.67 19.79
C ALA A 91 -13.44 27.84 20.59
N VAL A 92 -12.55 26.86 20.51
CA VAL A 92 -11.17 26.94 21.03
C VAL A 92 -10.22 26.86 19.85
N VAL A 93 -9.41 27.90 19.67
CA VAL A 93 -8.42 28.00 18.59
C VAL A 93 -7.04 27.80 19.18
N PHE A 94 -6.45 26.66 18.85
CA PHE A 94 -5.05 26.35 19.11
C PHE A 94 -4.17 26.94 18.00
N LYS A 95 -2.84 26.90 18.18
CA LYS A 95 -1.88 27.35 17.16
C LYS A 95 -2.19 26.78 15.77
N ASP A 96 -2.39 25.46 15.71
CA ASP A 96 -2.55 24.74 14.45
C ASP A 96 -3.95 24.10 14.28
N ALA A 97 -4.75 24.03 15.35
CA ALA A 97 -6.05 23.36 15.35
C ALA A 97 -7.20 24.27 15.80
N THR A 98 -8.43 23.90 15.48
CA THR A 98 -9.64 24.59 15.96
C THR A 98 -10.67 23.56 16.36
N VAL A 99 -11.31 23.76 17.50
CA VAL A 99 -12.41 22.93 17.98
C VAL A 99 -13.63 23.82 18.17
N THR A 100 -14.67 23.56 17.39
CA THR A 100 -15.95 24.28 17.46
C THR A 100 -17.00 23.39 18.10
N MET A 101 -17.63 23.90 19.15
CA MET A 101 -18.59 23.23 20.00
C MET A 101 -19.90 24.03 19.99
N PRO A 102 -20.88 23.63 19.16
CA PRO A 102 -22.25 24.12 19.31
C PRO A 102 -22.78 23.89 20.73
N SER A 103 -23.61 24.78 21.24
CA SER A 103 -24.31 24.64 22.54
C SER A 103 -24.89 23.24 22.76
N LYS A 104 -25.55 22.67 21.76
CA LYS A 104 -26.13 21.32 21.77
C LYS A 104 -25.10 20.20 22.05
N SER A 105 -23.85 20.38 21.65
CA SER A 105 -22.75 19.43 21.90
C SER A 105 -22.30 19.44 23.35
N LEU A 106 -22.52 20.55 24.05
CA LEU A 106 -22.17 20.74 25.45
C LEU A 106 -23.30 20.29 26.40
N ALA A 107 -24.47 19.92 25.86
CA ALA A 107 -25.63 19.57 26.66
C ALA A 107 -25.34 18.37 27.58
N GLY A 108 -25.49 18.58 28.89
CA GLY A 108 -25.17 17.58 29.92
C GLY A 108 -23.76 17.70 30.52
N LEU A 109 -22.95 18.65 30.06
CA LEU A 109 -21.62 18.95 30.62
C LEU A 109 -21.62 20.11 31.64
N GLY A 110 -22.79 20.73 31.87
CA GLY A 110 -22.94 21.87 32.79
C GLY A 110 -22.58 21.55 34.24
N GLY A 111 -22.16 22.58 34.97
CA GLY A 111 -21.69 22.49 36.35
C GLY A 111 -20.32 21.83 36.54
N LYS A 112 -19.56 21.63 35.45
CA LYS A 112 -18.20 21.07 35.47
C LYS A 112 -17.28 21.81 34.52
N ASP A 113 -15.99 21.87 34.87
CA ASP A 113 -14.97 22.37 33.96
C ASP A 113 -14.82 21.45 32.75
N LEU A 114 -14.65 22.07 31.59
CA LEU A 114 -14.43 21.38 30.32
C LEU A 114 -13.00 21.58 29.86
N THR A 115 -12.25 20.49 29.73
CA THR A 115 -10.91 20.51 29.14
C THR A 115 -10.99 20.07 27.69
N VAL A 116 -10.49 20.87 26.77
CA VAL A 116 -10.37 20.56 25.34
C VAL A 116 -8.90 20.52 24.97
N SER A 117 -8.44 19.46 24.31
CA SER A 117 -7.06 19.39 23.80
C SER A 117 -7.01 18.78 22.40
N VAL A 118 -6.14 19.35 21.56
CA VAL A 118 -5.75 18.79 20.26
C VAL A 118 -4.23 18.83 20.20
N LYS A 119 -3.59 17.66 20.17
CA LYS A 119 -2.13 17.54 20.16
C LYS A 119 -1.69 16.60 19.04
N PRO A 120 -0.54 16.85 18.39
CA PRO A 120 0.08 15.84 17.56
C PRO A 120 0.25 14.53 18.34
N ALA A 121 -0.01 13.41 17.68
CA ALA A 121 0.10 12.08 18.25
C ALA A 121 0.84 11.16 17.28
N GLU A 122 1.29 10.02 17.78
CA GLU A 122 1.74 8.91 16.96
C GLU A 122 0.56 7.99 16.66
N VAL A 123 0.57 7.35 15.49
CA VAL A 123 -0.43 6.33 15.14
C VAL A 123 -0.15 5.10 16.01
N PRO A 124 -1.15 4.55 16.73
CA PRO A 124 -0.96 3.34 17.52
C PRO A 124 -0.45 2.17 16.66
N ASP A 125 0.46 1.36 17.21
CA ASP A 125 1.16 0.26 16.49
C ASP A 125 0.21 -0.66 15.70
N GLN A 126 -0.93 -1.02 16.28
CA GLN A 126 -1.95 -1.86 15.65
C GLN A 126 -2.55 -1.29 14.34
N TYR A 127 -2.37 0.01 14.08
CA TYR A 127 -2.80 0.71 12.88
C TYR A 127 -1.64 1.31 12.07
N ALA A 128 -0.40 1.22 12.58
CA ALA A 128 0.78 1.78 11.93
C ALA A 128 1.00 1.19 10.53
N TRP A 129 0.68 -0.09 10.31
CA TRP A 129 0.76 -0.74 9.00
C TRP A 129 0.01 0.04 7.90
N LYS A 130 -1.14 0.65 8.22
CA LYS A 130 -1.95 1.40 7.26
C LYS A 130 -1.67 2.90 7.27
N TYR A 131 -1.44 3.48 8.45
CA TYR A 131 -1.41 4.93 8.62
C TYR A 131 -0.09 5.50 9.16
N SER A 132 1.00 4.74 9.20
CA SER A 132 2.32 5.27 9.58
C SER A 132 2.74 6.45 8.70
N GLY A 133 3.45 7.41 9.30
CA GLY A 133 3.90 8.64 8.64
C GLY A 133 2.79 9.65 8.32
N ARG A 134 1.54 9.36 8.71
CA ARG A 134 0.40 10.28 8.53
C ARG A 134 0.26 11.25 9.70
N PRO A 135 -0.19 12.50 9.46
CA PRO A 135 -0.56 13.40 10.54
C PRO A 135 -1.64 12.78 11.41
N ALA A 136 -1.34 12.59 12.69
CA ALA A 136 -2.27 12.07 13.69
C ALA A 136 -2.41 13.06 14.85
N TYR A 137 -3.62 13.15 15.39
CA TYR A 137 -3.97 14.09 16.44
C TYR A 137 -4.74 13.39 17.57
N ASP A 138 -4.24 13.51 18.80
CA ASP A 138 -4.98 13.13 19.99
C ASP A 138 -5.95 14.26 20.34
N VAL A 139 -7.24 13.99 20.13
CA VAL A 139 -8.33 14.92 20.41
C VAL A 139 -9.01 14.45 21.68
N ARG A 140 -9.00 15.28 22.72
CA ARG A 140 -9.65 14.97 24.01
C ARG A 140 -10.63 16.06 24.41
N VAL A 141 -11.77 15.63 24.93
CA VAL A 141 -12.70 16.50 25.64
C VAL A 141 -13.08 15.86 26.95
N LEU A 142 -12.69 16.50 28.06
CA LEU A 142 -12.89 15.98 29.41
C LEU A 142 -13.82 16.90 30.19
N SER A 143 -14.83 16.35 30.87
CA SER A 143 -15.71 17.08 31.78
C SER A 143 -15.45 16.62 33.21
N GLY A 144 -14.95 17.53 34.06
CA GLY A 144 -14.52 17.18 35.42
C GLY A 144 -13.44 16.09 35.47
N GLY A 145 -12.59 16.01 34.43
CA GLY A 145 -11.47 15.06 34.33
C GLY A 145 -11.81 13.69 33.72
N ALA A 146 -13.07 13.43 33.36
CA ALA A 146 -13.47 12.20 32.67
C ALA A 146 -13.85 12.49 31.21
N ASP A 147 -13.72 11.51 30.31
CA ASP A 147 -14.13 11.65 28.91
C ASP A 147 -15.60 12.08 28.81
N ALA A 148 -15.82 13.22 28.16
CA ALA A 148 -17.15 13.72 27.89
C ALA A 148 -17.78 12.88 26.77
N ALA A 149 -19.00 12.39 26.98
CA ALA A 149 -19.80 11.85 25.89
C ALA A 149 -20.25 13.01 25.01
N LEU A 150 -19.56 13.24 23.89
CA LEU A 150 -19.93 14.29 22.95
C LEU A 150 -21.07 13.78 22.09
N ARG A 151 -22.05 14.64 21.82
CA ARG A 151 -23.00 14.41 20.73
C ARG A 151 -22.29 14.79 19.43
N ASN A 152 -22.48 14.02 18.34
CA ASN A 152 -21.80 14.04 17.01
C ASN A 152 -21.75 15.38 16.25
N ASP A 153 -21.49 16.48 16.92
CA ASP A 153 -21.70 17.85 16.48
C ASP A 153 -20.48 18.76 16.78
N MET A 154 -19.44 18.22 17.43
CA MET A 154 -18.19 18.97 17.62
C MET A 154 -17.35 18.90 16.35
N ALA A 155 -17.07 20.05 15.75
CA ALA A 155 -16.23 20.13 14.57
C ALA A 155 -14.77 20.38 14.98
N VAL A 156 -13.86 19.57 14.45
CA VAL A 156 -12.42 19.68 14.67
C VAL A 156 -11.76 19.99 13.34
N ALA A 157 -10.91 21.02 13.29
CA ALA A 157 -10.10 21.38 12.14
C ALA A 157 -8.61 21.29 12.49
N VAL A 158 -7.86 20.46 11.77
CA VAL A 158 -6.41 20.21 11.98
C VAL A 158 -5.65 20.37 10.68
N PRO A 159 -4.34 20.67 10.70
CA PRO A 159 -3.58 20.76 9.46
C PRO A 159 -3.38 19.37 8.85
N TYR A 160 -3.08 19.33 7.56
CA TYR A 160 -2.68 18.11 6.87
C TYR A 160 -1.45 18.36 6.00
N SER A 161 -0.77 17.29 5.65
CA SER A 161 0.32 17.28 4.67
C SER A 161 0.10 16.13 3.71
N LEU A 162 0.15 16.43 2.41
CA LEU A 162 0.15 15.42 1.36
C LEU A 162 1.56 14.90 1.15
N GLN A 163 1.69 13.60 0.95
CA GLN A 163 2.91 12.99 0.45
C GLN A 163 3.02 13.20 -1.07
N SER A 164 4.20 12.91 -1.65
CA SER A 164 4.39 12.99 -3.10
C SER A 164 3.39 12.07 -3.81
N GLY A 165 2.75 12.56 -4.88
CA GLY A 165 1.78 11.79 -5.67
C GLY A 165 0.35 11.76 -5.10
N GLU A 166 0.10 12.36 -3.93
CA GLU A 166 -1.25 12.39 -3.35
C GLU A 166 -2.05 13.60 -3.81
N ASP A 167 -3.36 13.39 -3.98
CA ASP A 167 -4.31 14.46 -4.28
C ASP A 167 -5.15 14.83 -3.06
N SER A 168 -5.34 16.15 -2.88
CA SER A 168 -6.26 16.72 -1.90
C SER A 168 -7.69 16.19 -2.03
N GLY A 169 -8.11 15.82 -3.25
CA GLY A 169 -9.40 15.18 -3.54
C GLY A 169 -9.63 13.86 -2.81
N SER A 170 -8.55 13.21 -2.37
CA SER A 170 -8.57 11.89 -1.76
C SER A 170 -8.45 11.91 -0.23
N ILE A 171 -8.36 13.09 0.40
CA ILE A 171 -8.22 13.21 1.86
C ILE A 171 -9.46 12.66 2.58
N HIS A 172 -9.24 11.83 3.59
CA HIS A 172 -10.24 11.38 4.55
C HIS A 172 -9.64 11.39 5.97
N VAL A 173 -10.51 11.31 6.98
CA VAL A 173 -10.11 11.26 8.39
C VAL A 173 -10.49 9.90 8.95
N VAL A 174 -9.57 9.28 9.68
CA VAL A 174 -9.79 7.99 10.32
C VAL A 174 -9.74 8.16 11.82
N LYS A 175 -10.79 7.76 12.51
CA LYS A 175 -10.81 7.68 13.97
C LYS A 175 -10.29 6.32 14.41
N LEU A 176 -9.28 6.34 15.28
CA LEU A 176 -8.63 5.17 15.84
C LEU A 176 -9.04 5.00 17.30
N LYS A 177 -9.81 3.95 17.56
CA LYS A 177 -10.20 3.54 18.92
C LYS A 177 -10.00 2.02 19.06
N ASP A 178 -11.09 1.26 19.15
CA ASP A 178 -11.08 -0.21 19.12
C ASP A 178 -11.01 -0.73 17.67
N THR A 179 -11.57 0.04 16.75
CA THR A 179 -11.51 -0.15 15.29
C THR A 179 -11.08 1.15 14.61
N ALA A 180 -10.64 1.04 13.35
CA ALA A 180 -10.45 2.17 12.47
C ALA A 180 -11.77 2.50 11.76
N GLU A 181 -12.26 3.72 11.94
CA GLU A 181 -13.53 4.18 11.36
C GLU A 181 -13.27 5.39 10.45
N ASP A 182 -13.71 5.29 9.20
CA ASP A 182 -13.66 6.42 8.27
C ASP A 182 -14.72 7.46 8.64
N ILE A 183 -14.28 8.69 8.86
CA ILE A 183 -15.13 9.83 9.15
C ILE A 183 -15.12 10.77 7.96
N GLN A 184 -16.31 11.23 7.61
CA GLN A 184 -16.47 12.25 6.59
C GLN A 184 -15.84 13.57 7.05
N GLY A 185 -14.84 14.01 6.29
CA GLY A 185 -14.22 15.32 6.45
C GLY A 185 -14.51 16.23 5.27
N SER A 186 -14.21 17.51 5.47
CA SER A 186 -14.08 18.51 4.41
C SER A 186 -12.68 19.11 4.51
N TYR A 187 -12.09 19.52 3.40
CA TYR A 187 -10.74 20.08 3.40
C TYR A 187 -10.73 21.43 2.69
N SER A 188 -10.04 22.39 3.29
CA SER A 188 -9.83 23.71 2.71
C SER A 188 -8.62 24.37 3.38
N SER A 189 -7.88 25.18 2.63
CA SER A 189 -6.84 26.06 3.19
C SER A 189 -5.79 25.34 4.06
N GLY A 190 -5.34 24.15 3.64
CA GLY A 190 -4.33 23.36 4.37
C GLY A 190 -4.83 22.70 5.67
N LYS A 191 -6.15 22.72 5.92
CA LYS A 191 -6.78 22.04 7.05
C LYS A 191 -7.84 21.06 6.59
N VAL A 192 -8.02 20.00 7.37
CA VAL A 192 -9.16 19.08 7.28
C VAL A 192 -10.05 19.29 8.48
N SER A 193 -11.35 19.42 8.22
CA SER A 193 -12.42 19.64 9.19
C SER A 193 -13.33 18.42 9.23
N PHE A 194 -13.56 17.86 10.42
CA PHE A 194 -14.37 16.65 10.62
C PHE A 194 -15.18 16.72 11.92
N SER A 195 -16.22 15.89 12.05
CA SER A 195 -16.98 15.78 13.31
C SER A 195 -16.30 14.77 14.24
N ALA A 196 -16.11 15.14 15.51
CA ALA A 196 -15.61 14.28 16.56
C ALA A 196 -16.70 14.06 17.61
N ASP A 197 -16.96 12.80 17.94
CA ASP A 197 -18.00 12.37 18.88
C ASP A 197 -17.43 11.80 20.19
N SER A 198 -16.10 11.65 20.26
CA SER A 198 -15.42 11.07 21.39
C SER A 198 -13.94 11.42 21.39
N SER A 199 -13.34 11.32 22.57
CA SER A 199 -11.89 11.35 22.75
C SER A 199 -11.23 10.16 22.04
N ALA A 200 -10.38 10.44 21.05
CA ALA A 200 -9.69 9.42 20.25
C ALA A 200 -8.48 10.03 19.52
N ILE A 201 -7.69 9.15 18.89
CA ILE A 201 -6.69 9.57 17.91
C ILE A 201 -7.37 9.65 16.54
N TYR A 202 -7.21 10.78 15.86
CA TYR A 202 -7.72 11.00 14.51
C TYR A 202 -6.54 11.15 13.56
N VAL A 203 -6.54 10.38 12.47
CA VAL A 203 -5.50 10.39 11.46
C VAL A 203 -6.02 11.00 10.18
N VAL A 204 -5.24 11.91 9.59
CA VAL A 204 -5.53 12.45 8.27
C VAL A 204 -4.80 11.61 7.23
N ALA A 205 -5.57 10.91 6.39
CA ALA A 205 -5.03 10.00 5.40
C ALA A 205 -5.54 10.35 4.00
N CYS A 206 -4.85 9.91 2.96
CA CYS A 206 -5.34 9.97 1.58
C CYS A 206 -5.84 8.59 1.20
N ARG A 207 -7.02 8.51 0.56
CA ARG A 207 -7.40 7.31 -0.16
C ARG A 207 -6.35 7.14 -1.24
N ALA A 208 -5.72 5.98 -1.27
CA ALA A 208 -4.87 5.65 -2.38
C ALA A 208 -5.72 5.85 -3.66
N PRO A 209 -5.22 6.54 -4.71
CA PRO A 209 -6.03 6.89 -5.87
C PRO A 209 -6.77 5.66 -6.38
N GLU A 210 -8.09 5.72 -6.57
CA GLU A 210 -8.74 4.70 -7.41
C GLU A 210 -7.94 4.66 -8.71
N PRO A 211 -7.57 3.47 -9.21
CA PRO A 211 -6.72 3.35 -10.39
C PRO A 211 -7.27 4.29 -11.46
N SER A 212 -6.44 5.24 -11.87
CA SER A 212 -6.79 6.30 -12.81
C SER A 212 -7.47 5.67 -14.03
N GLY A 213 -8.58 6.27 -14.48
CA GLY A 213 -9.51 5.75 -15.51
C GLY A 213 -8.97 5.59 -16.93
N ASP A 214 -7.77 5.05 -17.06
CA ASP A 214 -7.10 4.74 -18.32
C ASP A 214 -7.46 3.34 -18.83
N GLY A 215 -8.02 2.46 -17.99
CA GLY A 215 -8.30 1.07 -18.36
C GLY A 215 -7.04 0.18 -18.32
N ILE A 216 -7.29 -1.12 -18.25
CA ILE A 216 -6.29 -2.19 -18.18
C ILE A 216 -5.69 -2.39 -19.57
N SER A 217 -4.36 -2.51 -19.66
CA SER A 217 -3.64 -2.86 -20.88
C SER A 217 -3.46 -4.38 -20.97
N ALA A 218 -3.48 -4.95 -22.18
CA ALA A 218 -3.27 -6.38 -22.39
C ALA A 218 -2.64 -6.66 -23.76
N HIS A 219 -1.89 -7.76 -23.84
CA HIS A 219 -1.42 -8.32 -25.10
C HIS A 219 -2.50 -9.22 -25.70
N VAL A 220 -3.01 -8.89 -26.88
CA VAL A 220 -4.00 -9.68 -27.61
C VAL A 220 -3.30 -10.48 -28.70
N ARG A 221 -3.28 -11.81 -28.57
CA ARG A 221 -2.68 -12.75 -29.51
C ARG A 221 -3.76 -13.31 -30.43
N VAL A 222 -3.51 -13.34 -31.74
CA VAL A 222 -4.47 -13.88 -32.72
C VAL A 222 -3.78 -14.89 -33.62
N LYS A 223 -4.38 -16.07 -33.79
CA LYS A 223 -3.82 -17.11 -34.66
C LYS A 223 -4.03 -16.77 -36.13
N GLU A 224 -2.95 -16.48 -36.83
CA GLU A 224 -2.90 -16.11 -38.24
C GLU A 224 -1.90 -17.03 -38.97
N GLY A 225 -2.38 -17.78 -39.97
CA GLY A 225 -1.51 -18.61 -40.82
C GLY A 225 -0.70 -19.70 -40.08
N GLY A 226 -1.18 -20.18 -38.93
CA GLY A 226 -0.47 -21.17 -38.10
C GLY A 226 0.50 -20.58 -37.07
N SER A 227 0.56 -19.25 -36.95
CA SER A 227 1.37 -18.52 -35.96
C SER A 227 0.52 -17.51 -35.20
N TYR A 228 0.98 -16.99 -34.07
CA TYR A 228 0.25 -15.97 -33.31
C TYR A 228 0.81 -14.57 -33.58
N ALA A 229 -0.01 -13.70 -34.18
CA ALA A 229 0.24 -12.27 -34.25
C ALA A 229 -0.08 -11.60 -32.90
N THR A 230 0.61 -10.51 -32.57
CA THR A 230 0.49 -9.83 -31.27
C THR A 230 0.07 -8.39 -31.45
N TYR A 231 -0.94 -8.00 -30.69
CA TYR A 231 -1.52 -6.67 -30.67
C TYR A 231 -1.59 -6.17 -29.22
N GLU A 232 -1.70 -4.86 -29.03
CA GLU A 232 -1.89 -4.25 -27.71
C GLU A 232 -3.27 -3.62 -27.62
N GLY A 233 -4.01 -3.95 -26.57
CA GLY A 233 -5.32 -3.42 -26.27
C GLY A 233 -5.35 -2.71 -24.93
N LYS A 234 -6.22 -1.73 -24.79
CA LYS A 234 -6.46 -1.03 -23.52
C LYS A 234 -7.96 -0.81 -23.32
N GLY A 235 -8.46 -1.04 -22.11
CA GLY A 235 -9.88 -0.94 -21.83
C GLY A 235 -10.31 -1.38 -20.43
N ASP A 236 -11.57 -1.16 -20.11
CA ASP A 236 -12.25 -1.48 -18.85
C ASP A 236 -13.01 -2.81 -18.87
N SER A 237 -12.98 -3.54 -19.99
CA SER A 237 -13.57 -4.87 -20.17
C SER A 237 -12.77 -5.66 -21.22
N ILE A 238 -12.88 -6.99 -21.21
CA ILE A 238 -12.25 -7.86 -22.23
C ILE A 238 -12.70 -7.42 -23.63
N GLN A 239 -13.98 -7.06 -23.78
CA GLN A 239 -14.51 -6.56 -25.04
C GLN A 239 -13.84 -5.25 -25.47
N SER A 240 -13.71 -4.26 -24.57
CA SER A 240 -13.11 -2.97 -24.95
C SER A 240 -11.61 -3.09 -25.25
N ILE A 241 -10.90 -3.95 -24.51
CA ILE A 241 -9.49 -4.29 -24.76
C ILE A 241 -9.31 -4.92 -26.15
N VAL A 242 -10.06 -5.97 -26.47
CA VAL A 242 -9.95 -6.67 -27.76
C VAL A 242 -10.37 -5.77 -28.92
N LYS A 243 -11.42 -4.95 -28.76
CA LYS A 243 -11.79 -3.92 -29.76
C LYS A 243 -10.71 -2.87 -29.95
N SER A 244 -10.06 -2.41 -28.87
CA SER A 244 -8.97 -1.44 -28.98
C SER A 244 -7.78 -2.03 -29.74
N ALA A 245 -7.45 -3.30 -29.49
CA ALA A 245 -6.34 -4.00 -30.13
C ALA A 245 -6.58 -4.25 -31.63
N LEU A 246 -7.77 -4.75 -31.97
CA LEU A 246 -8.09 -5.25 -33.32
C LEU A 246 -8.93 -4.29 -34.16
N LYS A 247 -9.45 -3.21 -33.56
CA LYS A 247 -10.25 -2.18 -34.22
C LYS A 247 -11.44 -2.78 -34.97
N ASP A 248 -11.67 -2.36 -36.22
CA ASP A 248 -12.77 -2.81 -37.06
C ASP A 248 -12.61 -4.25 -37.57
N ASP A 249 -11.46 -4.91 -37.32
CA ASP A 249 -11.26 -6.30 -37.72
C ASP A 249 -12.05 -7.29 -36.86
N VAL A 250 -12.55 -6.90 -35.68
CA VAL A 250 -13.32 -7.78 -34.78
C VAL A 250 -14.77 -7.33 -34.63
N GLU A 251 -15.69 -8.26 -34.77
CA GLU A 251 -17.12 -8.04 -34.58
C GLU A 251 -17.60 -8.70 -33.30
N PHE A 252 -18.45 -7.99 -32.53
CA PHE A 252 -19.07 -8.51 -31.32
C PHE A 252 -20.58 -8.58 -31.46
N SER A 253 -21.21 -9.58 -30.84
CA SER A 253 -22.66 -9.63 -30.63
C SER A 253 -23.10 -8.81 -29.42
N ASN A 254 -24.40 -8.56 -29.31
CA ASN A 254 -25.00 -7.75 -28.23
C ASN A 254 -24.74 -8.29 -26.82
N ASN A 255 -24.43 -9.58 -26.68
CA ASN A 255 -24.11 -10.22 -25.42
C ASN A 255 -22.60 -10.23 -25.10
N GLY A 256 -21.78 -9.51 -25.86
CA GLY A 256 -20.33 -9.39 -25.60
C GLY A 256 -19.46 -10.50 -26.20
N ASN A 257 -20.05 -11.52 -26.84
CA ASN A 257 -19.26 -12.57 -27.51
C ASN A 257 -18.71 -12.09 -28.85
N VAL A 258 -17.59 -12.67 -29.30
CA VAL A 258 -17.06 -12.41 -30.64
C VAL A 258 -17.93 -13.12 -31.68
N LYS A 259 -18.44 -12.34 -32.63
CA LYS A 259 -19.28 -12.80 -33.75
C LYS A 259 -18.44 -13.18 -34.98
N GLY A 260 -17.31 -12.48 -35.17
CA GLY A 260 -16.41 -12.71 -36.29
C GLY A 260 -15.12 -11.90 -36.18
N PHE A 261 -14.12 -12.30 -36.95
CA PHE A 261 -12.85 -11.60 -37.10
C PHE A 261 -12.43 -11.61 -38.58
N ARG A 262 -12.04 -10.46 -39.13
CA ARG A 262 -11.66 -10.23 -40.54
C ARG A 262 -12.63 -10.87 -41.55
N GLY A 263 -13.94 -10.74 -41.29
CA GLY A 263 -15.00 -11.27 -42.14
C GLY A 263 -15.28 -12.77 -41.99
N GLN A 264 -14.50 -13.51 -41.18
CA GLN A 264 -14.78 -14.90 -40.84
C GLN A 264 -15.78 -14.95 -39.67
N ALA A 265 -17.01 -15.39 -39.94
CA ALA A 265 -18.05 -15.57 -38.94
C ALA A 265 -17.96 -16.93 -38.22
N ASN A 266 -18.58 -17.03 -37.05
CA ASN A 266 -18.82 -18.31 -36.37
C ASN A 266 -19.66 -19.27 -37.24
N ASP A 267 -19.43 -20.57 -37.13
CA ASP A 267 -20.15 -21.61 -37.88
C ASP A 267 -20.69 -22.73 -36.98
N SER A 268 -21.16 -23.84 -37.55
CA SER A 268 -21.72 -24.96 -36.79
C SER A 268 -20.69 -25.71 -35.94
N SER A 269 -19.41 -25.72 -36.32
CA SER A 269 -18.34 -26.48 -35.67
C SER A 269 -17.33 -25.60 -34.94
N HIS A 270 -17.31 -24.28 -35.17
CA HIS A 270 -16.32 -23.37 -34.58
C HIS A 270 -16.97 -22.06 -34.09
N SER A 271 -16.32 -21.44 -33.11
CA SER A 271 -16.59 -20.06 -32.70
C SER A 271 -15.28 -19.32 -32.45
N TRP A 272 -15.30 -18.01 -32.67
CA TRP A 272 -14.31 -17.10 -32.13
C TRP A 272 -14.49 -16.97 -30.61
N VAL A 273 -13.44 -17.32 -29.87
CA VAL A 273 -13.43 -17.31 -28.41
C VAL A 273 -12.20 -16.54 -27.92
N VAL A 274 -12.40 -15.75 -26.86
CA VAL A 274 -11.31 -15.05 -26.18
C VAL A 274 -10.91 -15.87 -24.96
N PHE A 275 -9.66 -16.31 -24.93
CA PHE A 275 -9.03 -16.97 -23.81
C PHE A 275 -8.09 -16.00 -23.09
N ARG A 276 -7.84 -16.26 -21.81
CA ARG A 276 -6.82 -15.62 -21.00
C ARG A 276 -5.81 -16.67 -20.56
N TRP A 277 -4.52 -16.34 -20.62
CA TRP A 277 -3.50 -17.20 -20.03
C TRP A 277 -3.54 -17.11 -18.51
N LYS A 278 -3.57 -18.26 -17.83
CA LYS A 278 -3.57 -18.30 -16.35
C LYS A 278 -2.54 -19.31 -15.88
N ALA A 279 -1.32 -18.83 -15.63
CA ALA A 279 -0.27 -19.67 -15.06
C ALA A 279 -0.62 -20.08 -13.61
N PRO A 280 -0.24 -21.30 -13.17
CA PRO A 280 0.36 -22.41 -13.94
C PRO A 280 -0.68 -23.33 -14.61
N GLU A 281 -1.97 -22.98 -14.57
CA GLU A 281 -3.08 -23.86 -14.93
C GLU A 281 -3.13 -24.14 -16.44
N THR A 282 -3.46 -23.13 -17.26
CA THR A 282 -3.51 -23.13 -18.74
C THR A 282 -4.36 -21.93 -19.21
N TRP A 283 -4.72 -21.91 -20.49
CA TRP A 283 -5.73 -21.04 -21.08
C TRP A 283 -7.12 -21.30 -20.49
N VAL A 284 -7.75 -20.23 -20.00
CA VAL A 284 -9.13 -20.24 -19.48
C VAL A 284 -9.99 -19.27 -20.28
N TYR A 285 -11.31 -19.38 -20.20
CA TYR A 285 -12.20 -18.38 -20.80
C TYR A 285 -11.96 -17.02 -20.16
N ALA A 286 -11.75 -15.98 -20.98
CA ALA A 286 -11.56 -14.64 -20.48
C ALA A 286 -12.86 -14.09 -19.87
N THR A 287 -12.78 -13.49 -18.68
CA THR A 287 -13.90 -12.80 -18.02
C THR A 287 -13.43 -11.46 -17.47
N ASP A 288 -14.34 -10.48 -17.38
CA ASP A 288 -14.04 -9.16 -16.84
C ASP A 288 -13.64 -9.20 -15.34
N ALA A 289 -14.05 -10.25 -14.62
CA ALA A 289 -13.76 -10.40 -13.19
C ALA A 289 -12.28 -10.69 -12.88
N ASP A 290 -11.55 -11.21 -13.87
CA ASP A 290 -10.18 -11.70 -13.68
C ASP A 290 -9.13 -10.88 -14.42
N MET A 291 -9.48 -9.68 -14.90
CA MET A 291 -8.56 -8.82 -15.64
C MET A 291 -7.39 -8.33 -14.76
N ALA A 292 -6.21 -8.27 -15.37
CA ALA A 292 -4.99 -7.74 -14.77
C ALA A 292 -4.22 -6.93 -15.81
N ASP A 293 -3.53 -5.88 -15.38
CA ASP A 293 -2.71 -5.08 -16.30
C ASP A 293 -1.55 -5.92 -16.86
N GLY A 294 -1.34 -5.78 -18.16
CA GLY A 294 -0.40 -6.57 -18.94
C GLY A 294 -0.74 -8.05 -19.09
N MET A 295 -2.01 -8.46 -18.90
CA MET A 295 -2.42 -9.85 -19.16
C MET A 295 -2.30 -10.23 -20.64
N THR A 296 -2.20 -11.52 -20.92
CA THR A 296 -2.18 -12.10 -22.25
C THR A 296 -3.54 -12.74 -22.57
N LEU A 297 -4.18 -12.20 -23.61
CA LEU A 297 -5.40 -12.74 -24.20
C LEU A 297 -5.08 -13.45 -25.52
N ALA A 298 -5.84 -14.47 -25.86
CA ALA A 298 -5.82 -15.10 -27.18
C ALA A 298 -7.22 -15.11 -27.80
N LEU A 299 -7.34 -14.59 -29.03
CA LEU A 299 -8.54 -14.73 -29.85
C LEU A 299 -8.33 -15.88 -30.83
N GLU A 300 -9.14 -16.94 -30.69
CA GLU A 300 -9.00 -18.15 -31.49
C GLU A 300 -10.32 -18.62 -32.12
N PHE A 301 -10.24 -19.12 -33.35
CA PHE A 301 -11.35 -19.78 -34.03
C PHE A 301 -11.40 -21.24 -33.59
N SER A 302 -11.97 -21.46 -32.41
CA SER A 302 -11.90 -22.73 -31.69
C SER A 302 -12.99 -23.71 -32.11
N GLU A 303 -12.63 -24.99 -32.18
CA GLU A 303 -13.55 -26.10 -32.39
C GLU A 303 -14.50 -26.24 -31.20
N LYS A 304 -15.79 -26.42 -31.48
CA LYS A 304 -16.85 -26.71 -30.52
C LYS A 304 -16.84 -28.18 -30.15
N LYS A 305 -16.69 -28.46 -28.85
CA LYS A 305 -16.77 -29.80 -28.26
C LYS A 305 -18.05 -29.91 -27.42
N SER A 306 -18.97 -30.78 -27.84
CA SER A 306 -20.18 -31.05 -27.05
C SER A 306 -19.84 -31.88 -25.82
N THR A 307 -20.16 -31.37 -24.63
CA THR A 307 -19.98 -32.06 -23.35
C THR A 307 -21.32 -32.22 -22.64
N ALA A 308 -21.36 -33.00 -21.56
CA ALA A 308 -22.58 -33.18 -20.76
C ALA A 308 -23.07 -31.88 -20.10
N SER A 309 -22.17 -30.90 -19.89
CA SER A 309 -22.44 -29.61 -19.25
C SER A 309 -22.65 -28.46 -20.23
N GLY A 310 -22.46 -28.66 -21.55
CA GLY A 310 -22.65 -27.63 -22.56
C GLY A 310 -21.73 -27.75 -23.76
N THR A 311 -21.27 -26.61 -24.28
CA THR A 311 -20.27 -26.54 -25.35
C THR A 311 -18.96 -26.05 -24.76
N ASP A 312 -17.90 -26.83 -24.94
CA ASP A 312 -16.52 -26.48 -24.62
C ASP A 312 -15.77 -26.13 -25.92
N TYR A 313 -14.60 -25.51 -25.81
CA TYR A 313 -13.85 -25.03 -26.97
C TYR A 313 -12.40 -25.52 -26.94
N SER A 314 -11.81 -25.80 -28.11
CA SER A 314 -10.37 -26.04 -28.18
C SER A 314 -9.60 -24.81 -27.71
N VAL A 315 -8.78 -24.97 -26.69
CA VAL A 315 -7.89 -23.92 -26.17
C VAL A 315 -6.71 -23.66 -27.12
N PRO A 316 -6.09 -22.47 -27.05
CA PRO A 316 -4.87 -22.17 -27.80
C PRO A 316 -3.74 -23.16 -27.54
N ASP A 317 -2.95 -23.42 -28.58
CA ASP A 317 -1.69 -24.18 -28.51
C ASP A 317 -0.47 -23.27 -28.29
N LEU A 318 -0.71 -21.98 -28.04
CA LEU A 318 0.31 -21.00 -27.68
C LEU A 318 0.82 -21.24 -26.26
N MET A 319 2.13 -21.43 -26.12
CA MET A 319 2.80 -21.36 -24.83
C MET A 319 3.16 -19.90 -24.53
N VAL A 320 2.78 -19.41 -23.36
CA VAL A 320 3.09 -18.04 -22.93
C VAL A 320 4.17 -18.10 -21.87
N GLU A 321 5.26 -17.37 -22.13
CA GLU A 321 6.31 -17.11 -21.15
C GLU A 321 6.20 -15.68 -20.66
N GLU A 322 6.26 -15.50 -19.34
CA GLU A 322 6.22 -14.19 -18.70
C GLU A 322 7.55 -13.90 -18.02
N THR A 323 7.92 -12.62 -17.96
CA THR A 323 9.10 -12.17 -17.21
C THR A 323 8.73 -11.94 -15.75
N VAL A 324 9.50 -12.55 -14.85
CA VAL A 324 9.35 -12.39 -13.41
C VAL A 324 10.66 -11.91 -12.80
N TYR A 325 10.56 -11.05 -11.80
CA TYR A 325 11.68 -10.46 -11.08
C TYR A 325 11.77 -11.05 -9.68
N PHE A 326 12.98 -11.39 -9.27
CA PHE A 326 13.27 -12.04 -8.01
C PHE A 326 14.36 -11.27 -7.27
N PHE A 327 14.07 -10.88 -6.05
CA PHE A 327 15.07 -10.35 -5.12
C PHE A 327 15.64 -11.49 -4.26
N PHE A 328 16.97 -11.57 -4.18
CA PHE A 328 17.68 -12.58 -3.39
C PHE A 328 18.44 -11.94 -2.24
N GLN A 329 18.36 -12.52 -1.05
CA GLN A 329 19.12 -12.05 0.11
C GLN A 329 19.45 -13.17 1.09
N ILE A 330 20.60 -13.05 1.75
CA ILE A 330 21.05 -13.87 2.87
C ILE A 330 21.50 -12.91 3.99
N PRO A 331 20.57 -12.30 4.74
CA PRO A 331 20.90 -11.24 5.71
C PRO A 331 21.84 -11.73 6.83
N ASP A 332 21.70 -12.99 7.22
CA ASP A 332 22.44 -13.59 8.33
C ASP A 332 23.65 -14.44 7.85
N ILE A 333 24.26 -14.10 6.72
CA ILE A 333 25.37 -14.88 6.13
C ILE A 333 26.54 -15.08 7.12
N ASP A 334 26.80 -14.11 8.00
CA ASP A 334 27.87 -14.22 9.02
C ASP A 334 27.55 -15.25 10.11
N ASP A 335 26.29 -15.35 10.53
CA ASP A 335 25.83 -16.39 11.46
C ASP A 335 26.00 -17.78 10.83
N ILE A 336 25.68 -17.90 9.54
CA ILE A 336 25.86 -19.14 8.78
C ILE A 336 27.35 -19.50 8.69
N ARG A 337 28.22 -18.54 8.31
CA ARG A 337 29.66 -18.77 8.17
C ARG A 337 30.35 -19.11 9.49
N SER A 338 29.93 -18.48 10.58
CA SER A 338 30.48 -18.70 11.92
C SER A 338 30.04 -20.01 12.55
N SER A 339 28.97 -20.66 12.03
CA SER A 339 28.51 -21.93 12.53
C SER A 339 29.59 -23.01 12.50
N THR A 340 29.65 -23.82 13.58
CA THR A 340 30.51 -25.00 13.70
C THR A 340 29.79 -26.30 13.34
N HIS A 341 28.52 -26.23 12.93
CA HIS A 341 27.73 -27.41 12.57
C HIS A 341 28.24 -28.02 11.26
N LYS A 342 28.43 -29.35 11.27
CA LYS A 342 29.00 -30.07 10.13
C LYS A 342 28.17 -29.92 8.85
N GLU A 343 26.85 -30.04 8.96
CA GLU A 343 25.91 -29.93 7.83
C GLU A 343 25.96 -28.53 7.20
N VAL A 344 26.08 -27.48 8.02
CA VAL A 344 26.25 -26.10 7.55
C VAL A 344 27.55 -25.95 6.77
N LYS A 345 28.65 -26.56 7.24
CA LYS A 345 29.94 -26.52 6.51
C LYS A 345 29.88 -27.22 5.15
N GLU A 346 29.10 -28.30 5.02
CA GLU A 346 28.91 -28.98 3.74
C GLU A 346 28.09 -28.11 2.76
N LYS A 347 27.02 -27.46 3.24
CA LYS A 347 26.20 -26.56 2.42
C LYS A 347 26.91 -25.26 2.05
N LEU A 348 27.79 -24.75 2.92
CA LEU A 348 28.62 -23.59 2.64
C LEU A 348 29.53 -23.79 1.42
N VAL A 349 29.99 -25.02 1.15
CA VAL A 349 30.81 -25.30 -0.06
C VAL A 349 29.99 -25.06 -1.33
N ALA A 350 28.73 -25.48 -1.35
CA ALA A 350 27.83 -25.21 -2.48
C ALA A 350 27.53 -23.71 -2.61
N LEU A 351 27.26 -23.05 -1.47
CA LEU A 351 27.04 -21.60 -1.40
C LEU A 351 28.21 -20.81 -1.97
N ASP A 352 29.43 -21.06 -1.48
CA ASP A 352 30.65 -20.41 -1.94
C ASP A 352 30.90 -20.66 -3.43
N GLY A 353 30.58 -21.87 -3.91
CA GLY A 353 30.72 -22.24 -5.31
C GLY A 353 29.90 -21.37 -6.24
N TRP A 354 28.64 -21.10 -5.91
CA TRP A 354 27.78 -20.29 -6.78
C TRP A 354 27.98 -18.78 -6.59
N LEU A 355 28.28 -18.31 -5.36
CA LEU A 355 28.65 -16.91 -5.12
C LEU A 355 29.85 -16.50 -5.97
N SER A 356 30.88 -17.36 -5.99
CA SER A 356 32.08 -17.17 -6.81
C SER A 356 31.75 -17.11 -8.31
N LYS A 357 30.87 -17.98 -8.81
CA LYS A 357 30.44 -17.97 -10.22
C LYS A 357 29.66 -16.70 -10.59
N ALA A 358 28.80 -16.23 -9.70
CA ALA A 358 28.04 -15.00 -9.89
C ALA A 358 28.89 -13.73 -9.68
N GLY A 359 30.14 -13.86 -9.19
CA GLY A 359 30.98 -12.73 -8.84
C GLY A 359 30.48 -11.94 -7.64
N LEU A 360 29.72 -12.58 -6.75
CA LEU A 360 29.11 -11.98 -5.58
C LEU A 360 29.98 -12.17 -4.34
N THR A 361 30.03 -11.14 -3.50
CA THR A 361 30.63 -11.15 -2.18
C THR A 361 29.58 -11.42 -1.10
N ASP A 362 30.04 -11.67 0.13
CA ASP A 362 29.14 -11.75 1.29
C ASP A 362 28.34 -10.48 1.51
N GLU A 363 28.91 -9.31 1.17
CA GLU A 363 28.19 -8.04 1.26
C GLU A 363 27.07 -7.97 0.24
N ASP A 364 27.33 -8.36 -1.01
CA ASP A 364 26.32 -8.31 -2.08
C ASP A 364 25.11 -9.19 -1.74
N VAL A 365 25.32 -10.35 -1.10
CA VAL A 365 24.20 -11.21 -0.70
C VAL A 365 23.56 -10.81 0.63
N ARG A 366 24.29 -10.11 1.50
CA ARG A 366 23.71 -9.52 2.72
C ARG A 366 22.78 -8.36 2.38
N GLU A 367 23.22 -7.45 1.50
CA GLU A 367 22.39 -6.35 0.98
C GLU A 367 21.29 -6.87 0.06
N GLY A 368 21.60 -7.92 -0.71
CA GLY A 368 20.71 -8.58 -1.64
C GLY A 368 20.71 -7.97 -3.03
N PHE A 369 20.21 -8.73 -4.00
CA PHE A 369 20.29 -8.37 -5.42
C PHE A 369 19.08 -8.86 -6.20
N TRP A 370 18.76 -8.16 -7.28
CA TRP A 370 17.69 -8.55 -8.21
C TRP A 370 18.22 -9.44 -9.33
N ILE A 371 17.42 -10.43 -9.70
CA ILE A 371 17.57 -11.21 -10.94
C ILE A 371 16.22 -11.29 -11.65
N LYS A 372 16.23 -11.53 -12.96
CA LYS A 372 15.00 -11.75 -13.73
C LYS A 372 15.11 -13.02 -14.56
N GLY A 373 13.98 -13.65 -14.83
CA GLY A 373 13.91 -14.79 -15.72
C GLY A 373 12.56 -14.90 -16.39
N THR A 374 12.52 -15.71 -17.44
CA THR A 374 11.31 -15.99 -18.21
C THR A 374 10.90 -17.45 -18.04
N GLY A 375 9.61 -17.71 -18.02
CA GLY A 375 9.10 -19.07 -17.93
C GLY A 375 7.58 -19.14 -18.05
N THR A 376 7.06 -20.37 -18.10
CA THR A 376 5.60 -20.63 -18.22
C THR A 376 4.89 -20.65 -16.86
N ASN A 377 5.66 -20.73 -15.79
CA ASN A 377 5.25 -20.57 -14.40
C ASN A 377 6.40 -19.96 -13.59
N VAL A 378 6.11 -19.53 -12.36
CA VAL A 378 7.07 -18.82 -11.50
C VAL A 378 8.33 -19.65 -11.22
N CYS A 379 8.22 -20.97 -11.08
CA CYS A 379 9.38 -21.84 -10.83
C CYS A 379 10.27 -21.96 -12.06
N ASP A 380 9.69 -22.08 -13.26
CA ASP A 380 10.45 -22.05 -14.50
C ASP A 380 11.20 -20.72 -14.63
N ALA A 381 10.51 -19.61 -14.37
CA ALA A 381 11.10 -18.27 -14.45
C ALA A 381 12.23 -18.10 -13.44
N LEU A 382 12.09 -18.62 -12.22
CA LEU A 382 13.15 -18.60 -11.22
C LEU A 382 14.35 -19.47 -11.63
N ALA A 383 14.12 -20.69 -12.08
CA ALA A 383 15.18 -21.59 -12.54
C ALA A 383 15.96 -20.97 -13.71
N ASN A 384 15.24 -20.34 -14.65
CA ASN A 384 15.81 -19.56 -15.75
C ASN A 384 16.62 -18.36 -15.25
N ALA A 385 16.08 -17.58 -14.30
CA ALA A 385 16.73 -16.41 -13.73
C ALA A 385 18.08 -16.76 -13.11
N VAL A 386 18.09 -17.80 -12.27
CA VAL A 386 19.31 -18.30 -11.65
C VAL A 386 20.29 -18.80 -12.70
N ARG A 387 19.84 -19.65 -13.64
CA ARG A 387 20.73 -20.16 -14.68
C ARG A 387 21.38 -19.00 -15.44
N ASN A 388 20.62 -17.98 -15.83
CA ASN A 388 21.17 -16.86 -16.60
C ASN A 388 22.11 -15.98 -15.79
N TYR A 389 21.85 -15.79 -14.50
CA TYR A 389 22.64 -14.89 -13.65
C TYR A 389 23.86 -15.56 -13.02
N ILE A 390 23.68 -16.76 -12.47
CA ILE A 390 24.68 -17.47 -11.66
C ILE A 390 25.44 -18.54 -12.47
N PHE A 391 24.77 -19.18 -13.44
CA PHE A 391 25.31 -20.30 -14.21
C PHE A 391 25.13 -20.14 -15.72
N PRO A 392 25.57 -19.01 -16.32
CA PRO A 392 25.21 -18.64 -17.70
C PRO A 392 25.68 -19.65 -18.75
N ASP A 393 26.71 -20.43 -18.42
CA ASP A 393 27.29 -21.46 -19.29
C ASP A 393 26.71 -22.87 -19.06
N SER A 394 25.84 -23.05 -18.05
CA SER A 394 25.24 -24.34 -17.72
C SER A 394 23.97 -24.60 -18.53
N GLU A 395 23.69 -25.88 -18.75
CA GLU A 395 22.44 -26.37 -19.34
C GLU A 395 21.41 -26.65 -18.23
N LEU A 396 20.24 -26.01 -18.34
CA LEU A 396 19.12 -26.21 -17.42
C LEU A 396 18.22 -27.34 -17.95
N GLU A 397 18.04 -28.38 -17.14
CA GLU A 397 17.13 -29.48 -17.45
C GLU A 397 16.06 -29.61 -16.35
N LEU A 398 14.82 -29.88 -16.77
CA LEU A 398 13.73 -30.21 -15.86
C LEU A 398 13.53 -31.73 -15.85
N LEU A 399 13.87 -32.37 -14.73
CA LEU A 399 13.56 -33.77 -14.49
C LEU A 399 12.13 -33.88 -13.96
N THR A 400 11.26 -34.49 -14.77
CA THR A 400 9.86 -34.72 -14.41
C THR A 400 9.60 -36.21 -14.36
N ASP A 401 9.25 -36.73 -13.18
CA ASP A 401 8.72 -38.08 -13.01
C ASP A 401 7.24 -37.97 -12.60
N PRO A 402 6.29 -38.55 -13.37
CA PRO A 402 4.87 -38.48 -13.05
C PRO A 402 4.48 -39.09 -11.70
N SER A 403 5.35 -39.89 -11.08
CA SER A 403 5.15 -40.48 -9.76
C SER A 403 5.64 -39.58 -8.61
N TRP A 404 6.33 -38.48 -8.91
CA TRP A 404 6.91 -37.60 -7.89
C TRP A 404 5.96 -36.46 -7.52
N ASP A 405 5.90 -36.15 -6.23
CA ASP A 405 5.19 -34.99 -5.70
C ASP A 405 6.00 -33.68 -5.81
N TYR A 406 7.08 -33.70 -6.59
CA TYR A 406 8.02 -32.59 -6.75
C TYR A 406 8.63 -32.55 -8.16
N ARG A 407 9.08 -31.36 -8.57
CA ARG A 407 9.91 -31.12 -9.75
C ARG A 407 11.36 -30.88 -9.31
N ILE A 408 12.31 -31.37 -10.09
CA ILE A 408 13.74 -31.10 -9.90
C ILE A 408 14.28 -30.43 -11.15
N TYR A 409 14.90 -29.26 -10.97
CA TYR A 409 15.74 -28.65 -11.98
C TYR A 409 17.19 -29.01 -11.72
N THR A 410 17.90 -29.39 -12.77
CA THR A 410 19.31 -29.78 -12.75
C THR A 410 20.13 -28.87 -13.64
N LEU A 411 21.38 -28.65 -13.27
CA LEU A 411 22.36 -27.93 -14.08
C LEU A 411 23.44 -28.91 -14.51
N ASP A 412 23.70 -29.02 -15.82
CA ASP A 412 24.74 -29.90 -16.39
C ASP A 412 24.61 -31.38 -15.93
N GLY A 413 23.37 -31.84 -15.71
CA GLY A 413 23.06 -33.18 -15.21
C GLY A 413 23.31 -33.40 -13.71
N GLU A 414 23.75 -32.38 -12.96
CA GLU A 414 23.88 -32.44 -11.51
C GLU A 414 22.49 -32.37 -10.85
N LYS A 415 22.13 -33.42 -10.11
CA LYS A 415 20.84 -33.51 -9.43
C LYS A 415 20.73 -32.52 -8.26
N GLY A 416 19.56 -31.93 -8.09
CA GLY A 416 19.14 -31.31 -6.82
C GLY A 416 19.48 -29.83 -6.66
N TYR A 417 19.91 -29.14 -7.72
CA TYR A 417 20.21 -27.71 -7.66
C TYR A 417 18.98 -26.87 -7.22
N TYR A 418 17.78 -27.22 -7.71
CA TYR A 418 16.52 -26.60 -7.32
C TYR A 418 15.39 -27.64 -7.31
N GLN A 419 14.71 -27.79 -6.17
CA GLN A 419 13.61 -28.74 -5.99
C GLN A 419 12.41 -28.11 -5.27
N HIS A 420 11.21 -28.29 -5.83
CA HIS A 420 9.97 -27.79 -5.24
C HIS A 420 8.80 -28.78 -5.39
N GLY A 421 7.84 -28.71 -4.47
CA GLY A 421 6.61 -29.51 -4.53
C GLY A 421 5.66 -29.07 -5.66
N VAL A 422 4.86 -29.99 -6.19
CA VAL A 422 3.87 -29.69 -7.25
C VAL A 422 2.40 -29.74 -6.80
N ARG A 423 2.13 -30.06 -5.52
CA ARG A 423 0.74 -30.13 -5.04
C ARG A 423 0.22 -28.72 -4.69
N PRO A 424 -1.00 -28.34 -5.12
CA PRO A 424 -1.62 -27.06 -4.74
C PRO A 424 -1.75 -26.86 -3.23
N SER A 425 -1.83 -27.97 -2.47
CA SER A 425 -1.93 -27.99 -1.02
C SER A 425 -0.58 -28.15 -0.31
N SER A 426 0.53 -28.14 -1.05
CA SER A 426 1.85 -28.14 -0.42
C SER A 426 2.03 -26.81 0.30
N PHE A 427 2.04 -26.90 1.63
CA PHE A 427 2.57 -25.84 2.47
C PHE A 427 4.10 -25.89 2.35
N GLY A 428 4.72 -24.73 2.23
CA GLY A 428 6.15 -24.64 2.43
C GLY A 428 6.99 -24.50 1.17
N TRP A 429 8.22 -24.15 1.53
CA TRP A 429 9.31 -23.51 0.84
C TRP A 429 9.99 -24.41 -0.19
N PHE A 430 11.12 -23.96 -0.71
CA PHE A 430 11.99 -24.84 -1.49
C PHE A 430 12.40 -26.05 -0.64
N ASN A 431 12.28 -27.26 -1.18
CA ASN A 431 12.82 -28.45 -0.51
C ASN A 431 14.35 -28.35 -0.46
N GLU A 432 14.93 -27.87 -1.56
CA GLU A 432 16.33 -27.53 -1.70
C GLU A 432 16.47 -26.46 -2.79
N PHE A 433 17.27 -25.43 -2.53
CA PHE A 433 17.56 -24.37 -3.49
C PHE A 433 19.01 -23.90 -3.30
N LEU A 434 19.78 -23.86 -4.39
CA LEU A 434 21.22 -23.54 -4.37
C LEU A 434 22.03 -24.46 -3.44
N GLY A 435 21.62 -25.73 -3.29
CA GLY A 435 22.23 -26.69 -2.35
C GLY A 435 21.84 -26.47 -0.88
N TRP A 436 20.98 -25.48 -0.61
CA TRP A 436 20.52 -25.18 0.74
C TRP A 436 19.10 -25.70 0.95
N SER A 437 18.92 -26.44 2.03
CA SER A 437 17.65 -26.93 2.54
C SER A 437 17.55 -26.50 4.00
N ASP A 438 16.38 -26.66 4.62
CA ASP A 438 16.21 -26.37 6.04
C ASP A 438 17.31 -27.04 6.88
N THR A 439 18.08 -26.23 7.62
CA THR A 439 19.29 -26.70 8.33
C THR A 439 19.36 -26.09 9.73
N ASP A 440 19.54 -26.94 10.75
CA ASP A 440 19.80 -26.53 12.13
C ASP A 440 21.24 -26.02 12.27
N ILE A 441 21.39 -24.77 12.70
CA ILE A 441 22.70 -24.14 12.86
C ILE A 441 23.15 -24.06 14.33
N GLY A 442 22.36 -24.62 15.26
CA GLY A 442 22.60 -24.60 16.71
C GLY A 442 21.70 -23.63 17.46
N ASP A 443 21.68 -23.73 18.79
CA ASP A 443 20.92 -22.83 19.69
C ASP A 443 19.43 -22.66 19.35
N LYS A 444 18.82 -23.69 18.76
CA LYS A 444 17.44 -23.70 18.25
C LYS A 444 17.18 -22.71 17.10
N LYS A 445 18.23 -22.25 16.43
CA LYS A 445 18.15 -21.46 15.19
C LYS A 445 18.17 -22.40 13.99
N TRP A 446 17.25 -22.15 13.07
CA TRP A 446 17.18 -22.83 11.78
C TRP A 446 17.45 -21.84 10.66
N THR A 447 18.07 -22.34 9.59
CA THR A 447 18.17 -21.63 8.31
C THR A 447 17.22 -22.25 7.31
N TYR A 448 16.42 -21.44 6.64
CA TYR A 448 15.49 -21.88 5.60
C TYR A 448 15.14 -20.75 4.63
N TRP A 449 14.70 -21.10 3.43
CA TRP A 449 14.32 -20.15 2.40
C TRP A 449 12.90 -19.64 2.62
N SER A 450 12.78 -18.37 2.99
CA SER A 450 11.52 -17.64 3.04
C SER A 450 11.23 -17.00 1.69
N GLN A 451 9.94 -16.91 1.36
CA GLN A 451 9.47 -16.39 0.08
C GLN A 451 8.38 -15.35 0.31
N TYR A 452 8.42 -14.28 -0.49
CA TYR A 452 7.49 -13.18 -0.43
C TYR A 452 7.00 -12.83 -1.85
N THR A 453 5.77 -12.36 -1.96
CA THR A 453 5.22 -11.77 -3.20
C THR A 453 4.94 -10.29 -2.96
N TYR A 454 5.19 -9.47 -3.98
CA TYR A 454 4.73 -8.10 -3.95
C TYR A 454 3.26 -8.07 -4.34
N ASN A 455 2.43 -7.35 -3.58
CA ASN A 455 1.00 -7.25 -3.79
C ASN A 455 0.71 -6.80 -5.24
N PRO A 456 0.00 -7.61 -6.04
CA PRO A 456 -0.27 -7.29 -7.44
C PRO A 456 -1.22 -6.09 -7.60
N ASN A 457 -1.91 -5.71 -6.52
CA ASN A 457 -2.78 -4.54 -6.47
C ASN A 457 -2.12 -3.33 -5.81
N ALA A 458 -0.79 -3.37 -5.57
CA ALA A 458 -0.04 -2.23 -5.09
C ALA A 458 -0.19 -1.07 -6.08
N LYS A 459 -0.50 0.13 -5.56
CA LYS A 459 -0.74 1.30 -6.41
C LYS A 459 0.55 1.93 -6.93
N THR A 460 1.62 1.71 -6.20
CA THR A 460 2.98 2.13 -6.52
C THR A 460 3.92 0.97 -6.25
N LEU A 461 5.09 1.00 -6.89
CA LEU A 461 6.11 -0.04 -6.76
C LEU A 461 7.18 0.33 -5.72
N ASP A 462 6.98 1.38 -4.93
CA ASP A 462 7.93 1.97 -3.97
C ASP A 462 7.51 1.80 -2.50
N ASP A 463 6.48 0.99 -2.23
CA ASP A 463 5.99 0.73 -0.87
C ASP A 463 6.49 -0.64 -0.37
N THR A 464 7.43 -0.63 0.59
CA THR A 464 8.01 -1.85 1.19
C THR A 464 6.99 -2.71 1.94
N ARG A 465 5.83 -2.15 2.30
CA ARG A 465 4.77 -2.88 3.02
C ARG A 465 3.92 -3.77 2.13
N GLN A 466 4.12 -3.69 0.82
CA GLN A 466 3.37 -4.50 -0.15
C GLN A 466 3.95 -5.92 -0.30
N TRP A 467 5.01 -6.26 0.43
CA TRP A 467 5.53 -7.62 0.50
C TRP A 467 4.69 -8.49 1.43
N ASP A 468 4.07 -9.52 0.86
CA ASP A 468 3.31 -10.54 1.59
C ASP A 468 4.12 -11.83 1.68
N TYR A 469 4.19 -12.40 2.89
CA TYR A 469 4.85 -13.67 3.12
C TYR A 469 4.02 -14.84 2.55
N ASN A 470 4.66 -15.69 1.75
CA ASN A 470 3.99 -16.77 1.04
C ASN A 470 4.13 -18.11 1.78
N GLN A 471 3.04 -18.61 2.35
CA GLN A 471 3.01 -19.94 3.00
C GLN A 471 2.83 -21.11 2.02
N THR A 472 2.34 -20.86 0.81
CA THR A 472 2.11 -21.87 -0.24
C THR A 472 3.29 -21.98 -1.17
N THR A 473 3.55 -23.16 -1.74
CA THR A 473 4.71 -23.40 -2.60
C THR A 473 4.80 -22.43 -3.78
N PHE A 474 6.04 -22.00 -4.08
CA PHE A 474 6.39 -21.28 -5.30
C PHE A 474 5.82 -22.01 -6.53
N GLY A 475 5.20 -21.29 -7.47
CA GLY A 475 4.71 -21.87 -8.74
C GLY A 475 3.20 -21.87 -8.95
N MET A 476 2.39 -21.61 -7.92
CA MET A 476 0.91 -21.60 -8.06
C MET A 476 0.31 -20.20 -8.22
N TYR A 477 1.16 -19.19 -8.43
CA TYR A 477 0.74 -17.81 -8.60
C TYR A 477 0.56 -17.48 -10.07
N ASP A 478 -0.48 -16.70 -10.35
CA ASP A 478 -0.76 -16.11 -11.65
C ASP A 478 0.31 -15.06 -11.96
N MET A 479 1.27 -15.40 -12.84
CA MET A 479 2.42 -14.55 -13.18
C MET A 479 2.03 -13.22 -13.80
N GLU A 480 0.85 -13.13 -14.42
CA GLU A 480 0.38 -11.86 -14.99
C GLU A 480 0.07 -10.85 -13.88
N LYS A 481 -0.35 -11.35 -12.71
CA LYS A 481 -0.63 -10.57 -11.50
C LYS A 481 0.63 -10.41 -10.66
N TYR A 482 1.25 -11.53 -10.28
CA TYR A 482 2.38 -11.56 -9.37
C TYR A 482 3.69 -11.61 -10.17
N ARG A 483 4.35 -10.45 -10.30
CA ARG A 483 5.57 -10.28 -11.12
C ARG A 483 6.86 -10.12 -10.31
N TYR A 484 6.73 -9.84 -9.01
CA TYR A 484 7.85 -9.54 -8.14
C TYR A 484 7.82 -10.46 -6.93
N TYR A 485 8.95 -11.11 -6.70
CA TYR A 485 9.14 -12.07 -5.63
C TYR A 485 10.41 -11.73 -4.87
N ALA A 486 10.44 -12.06 -3.59
CA ALA A 486 11.66 -12.06 -2.80
C ALA A 486 11.90 -13.44 -2.22
N VAL A 487 13.16 -13.87 -2.24
CA VAL A 487 13.63 -15.17 -1.74
C VAL A 487 14.78 -14.91 -0.78
N ILE A 488 14.53 -15.17 0.50
CA ILE A 488 15.40 -14.77 1.60
C ILE A 488 15.83 -16.01 2.38
N LEU A 489 17.13 -16.27 2.50
CA LEU A 489 17.62 -17.32 3.40
C LEU A 489 17.73 -16.75 4.82
N GLN A 490 16.71 -17.01 5.64
CA GLN A 490 16.63 -16.44 6.99
C GLN A 490 17.28 -17.37 8.02
N THR A 491 17.92 -16.78 9.03
CA THR A 491 18.34 -17.51 10.24
C THR A 491 17.46 -17.12 11.41
N THR A 492 16.67 -18.04 11.96
CA THR A 492 15.71 -17.67 13.00
C THR A 492 15.34 -18.81 13.95
N THR A 493 14.84 -18.43 15.13
CA THR A 493 14.22 -19.33 16.12
C THR A 493 12.69 -19.40 16.01
N LYS A 494 12.09 -18.61 15.09
CA LYS A 494 10.65 -18.47 14.87
C LYS A 494 10.34 -18.28 13.39
N ASP A 495 9.19 -18.77 12.96
CA ASP A 495 8.72 -18.56 11.59
C ASP A 495 8.32 -17.10 11.33
N GLY A 496 8.65 -16.58 10.15
CA GLY A 496 8.15 -15.29 9.65
C GLY A 496 8.81 -14.04 10.27
N VAL A 497 10.14 -14.00 10.36
CA VAL A 497 10.86 -12.79 10.80
C VAL A 497 10.73 -11.68 9.77
N SER A 498 10.53 -10.45 10.24
CA SER A 498 10.54 -9.25 9.41
C SER A 498 11.94 -9.05 8.82
N VAL A 499 12.02 -8.92 7.50
CA VAL A 499 13.25 -8.60 6.79
C VAL A 499 13.00 -7.36 5.96
N ASP A 500 14.00 -6.48 5.90
CA ASP A 500 13.96 -5.30 5.04
C ASP A 500 14.20 -5.75 3.60
N ILE A 501 13.11 -5.82 2.82
CA ILE A 501 13.13 -6.19 1.41
C ILE A 501 12.94 -4.91 0.59
N PRO A 502 13.83 -4.61 -0.38
CA PRO A 502 13.67 -3.45 -1.25
C PRO A 502 12.44 -3.61 -2.14
N THR A 503 12.03 -2.52 -2.73
CA THR A 503 10.79 -2.45 -3.50
C THR A 503 11.06 -2.71 -4.98
N PRO A 504 10.06 -3.11 -5.78
CA PRO A 504 10.26 -3.24 -7.22
C PRO A 504 10.67 -1.93 -7.92
N SER A 505 10.45 -0.77 -7.31
CA SER A 505 10.97 0.51 -7.83
C SER A 505 12.50 0.62 -7.76
N ASP A 506 13.15 -0.23 -6.95
CA ASP A 506 14.60 -0.33 -6.81
C ASP A 506 15.24 -1.27 -7.84
N ILE A 507 14.44 -1.92 -8.71
CA ILE A 507 14.95 -2.78 -9.78
C ILE A 507 15.82 -1.92 -10.73
N PRO A 508 17.08 -2.32 -11.00
CA PRO A 508 17.94 -1.57 -11.92
C PRO A 508 17.28 -1.40 -13.28
N GLY A 509 17.27 -0.18 -13.83
CA GLY A 509 16.62 0.10 -15.12
C GLY A 509 17.13 -0.78 -16.28
N THR A 510 18.40 -1.20 -16.24
CA THR A 510 18.99 -2.16 -17.18
C THR A 510 18.36 -3.55 -17.17
N MET A 511 17.56 -3.87 -16.14
CA MET A 511 16.79 -5.11 -16.05
C MET A 511 15.35 -4.94 -16.52
N LEU A 512 14.85 -3.72 -16.72
CA LEU A 512 13.47 -3.47 -17.18
C LEU A 512 13.35 -3.44 -18.72
N GLU A 513 14.48 -3.37 -19.42
CA GLU A 513 14.62 -3.59 -20.87
C GLU A 513 14.73 -5.08 -21.20
#